data_AF-A0A2V9V4U3-F1
#
_entry.id   AF-A0A2V9V4U3-F1
#
_cell.length_a   1.000
_cell.length_b   1.000
_cell.length_c   1.000
_cell.angle_alpha   90.00
_cell.angle_beta   90.00
_cell.angle_gamma   90.00
#
_symmetry.space_group_name_H-M   'P 1'
#
loop_
_entity.id
_entity.type
_entity.pdbx_description
1 polymer ?
#
loop_
_entity_poly.entity_id
_entity_poly.type
_entity_poly.pdbx_seq_one_letter_code
_entity_poly.pdbx_strand_id
1 'polypeptide(L)'
;MGGVLTTSLGAQTASPAKRDDSNEVQVPLPAELRAQLISLRDAALADDYAFHQAEHLTENIGPRPSGSAQAKQASEYVADQLRHLGLEVRLEELKVPHWVRGQESAELVEYPGQVPEVSQKIVVTALGGSTATPAEGVTAEVVVVRNFAELNELGRSRVMGKIVLFDFPFDTRKAA
;
A
#
# COMPACT_ATOMS: atom_id res chain seq x y z
N MET A 1 45.62 -36.35 14.88
CA MET A 1 44.63 -35.71 15.77
C MET A 1 44.49 -34.27 15.35
N GLY A 2 43.31 -33.84 14.92
CA GLY A 2 43.05 -32.48 14.45
C GLY A 2 41.70 -32.41 13.76
N GLY A 3 40.63 -32.48 14.56
CA GLY A 3 39.25 -32.30 14.07
C GLY A 3 38.88 -30.82 14.13
N VAL A 4 38.48 -30.26 12.99
CA VAL A 4 37.97 -28.89 12.86
C VAL A 4 36.46 -28.92 13.06
N LEU A 5 35.99 -28.30 14.15
CA LEU A 5 34.57 -28.05 14.41
C LEU A 5 34.11 -26.89 13.52
N THR A 6 33.29 -27.20 12.51
CA THR A 6 32.58 -26.19 11.70
C THR A 6 31.17 -26.07 12.28
N THR A 7 30.83 -24.92 12.85
CA THR A 7 29.46 -24.59 13.27
C THR A 7 28.76 -23.85 12.13
N SER A 8 27.67 -24.42 11.62
CA SER A 8 26.77 -23.75 10.69
C SER A 8 25.83 -22.81 11.45
N LEU A 9 25.79 -21.53 11.05
CA LEU A 9 24.84 -20.56 11.56
C LEU A 9 23.57 -20.63 10.70
N GLY A 10 22.62 -21.48 11.10
CA GLY A 10 21.30 -21.51 10.49
C GLY A 10 20.46 -20.32 10.95
N ALA A 11 20.11 -19.42 10.04
CA ALA A 11 19.12 -18.37 10.29
C ALA A 11 17.71 -19.01 10.40
N GLN A 12 17.28 -19.29 11.62
CA GLN A 12 15.89 -19.63 11.92
C GLN A 12 15.06 -18.34 11.93
N THR A 13 14.24 -18.14 10.91
CA THR A 13 13.14 -17.18 10.98
C THR A 13 12.07 -17.73 11.91
N ALA A 14 12.10 -17.33 13.18
CA ALA A 14 11.02 -17.64 14.11
C ALA A 14 9.73 -16.93 13.63
N SER A 15 8.68 -17.71 13.41
CA SER A 15 7.32 -17.21 13.26
C SER A 15 6.95 -16.44 14.54
N PRO A 16 6.28 -15.28 14.49
CA PRO A 16 5.92 -14.55 15.70
C PRO A 16 5.06 -15.46 16.58
N ALA A 17 5.53 -15.75 17.79
CA ALA A 17 4.80 -16.55 18.76
C ALA A 17 3.42 -15.90 18.98
N LYS A 18 2.36 -16.71 18.85
CA LYS A 18 0.99 -16.32 19.17
C LYS A 18 1.00 -15.86 20.64
N ARG A 19 0.65 -14.59 20.91
CA ARG A 19 0.52 -14.11 22.29
C ARG A 19 -0.51 -14.98 23.00
N ASP A 20 -0.11 -15.50 24.15
CA ASP A 20 -1.00 -16.23 25.03
C ASP A 20 -1.78 -15.20 25.84
N ASP A 21 -2.88 -14.70 25.26
CA ASP A 21 -3.77 -13.71 25.89
C ASP A 21 -4.62 -14.34 27.02
N SER A 22 -4.38 -15.61 27.38
CA SER A 22 -5.12 -16.34 28.41
C SER A 22 -4.96 -15.77 29.83
N ASN A 23 -4.08 -14.78 30.01
CA ASN A 23 -3.83 -14.14 31.30
C ASN A 23 -3.81 -12.60 31.22
N GLU A 24 -4.52 -11.99 30.25
CA GLU A 24 -4.80 -10.56 30.31
C GLU A 24 -5.70 -10.27 31.52
N VAL A 25 -5.11 -9.72 32.58
CA VAL A 25 -5.85 -9.20 33.72
C VAL A 25 -6.70 -8.03 33.22
N GLN A 26 -7.99 -8.28 32.98
CA GLN A 26 -8.96 -7.21 32.74
C GLN A 26 -9.10 -6.36 33.99
N VAL A 27 -8.30 -5.28 34.07
CA VAL A 27 -8.45 -4.29 35.12
C VAL A 27 -9.77 -3.56 34.88
N PRO A 28 -10.76 -3.64 35.79
CA PRO A 28 -12.03 -2.95 35.60
C PRO A 28 -11.79 -1.44 35.58
N LEU A 29 -12.19 -0.78 34.49
CA LEU A 29 -12.07 0.68 34.40
C LEU A 29 -12.90 1.33 35.52
N PRO A 30 -12.30 2.27 36.29
CA PRO A 30 -13.02 3.04 37.30
C PRO A 30 -14.29 3.68 36.74
N ALA A 31 -15.35 3.77 37.56
CA ALA A 31 -16.65 4.28 37.12
C ALA A 31 -16.58 5.72 36.57
N GLU A 32 -15.77 6.57 37.19
CA GLU A 32 -15.54 7.95 36.74
C GLU A 32 -14.86 8.00 35.37
N LEU A 33 -13.78 7.23 35.17
CA LEU A 33 -13.10 7.14 33.88
C LEU A 33 -14.05 6.64 32.79
N ARG A 34 -14.89 5.65 33.11
CA ARG A 34 -15.91 5.14 32.17
C ARG A 34 -16.89 6.24 31.78
N ALA A 35 -17.36 7.05 32.73
CA ALA A 35 -18.27 8.16 32.45
C ALA A 35 -17.61 9.23 31.56
N GLN A 36 -16.35 9.57 31.82
CA GLN A 36 -15.58 10.51 31.00
C GLN A 36 -15.39 10.01 29.56
N LEU A 37 -15.03 8.73 29.38
CA LEU A 37 -14.88 8.14 28.04
C LEU A 37 -16.20 8.10 27.26
N ILE A 38 -17.32 7.81 27.93
CA ILE A 38 -18.66 7.88 27.33
C ILE A 38 -18.97 9.31 26.88
N SER A 39 -18.73 10.29 27.76
CA SER A 39 -18.96 11.70 27.43
C SER A 39 -18.12 12.17 26.24
N LEU A 40 -16.85 11.76 26.17
CA LEU A 40 -15.95 12.11 25.06
C LEU A 40 -16.42 11.47 23.74
N ARG A 41 -16.80 10.19 23.77
CA ARG A 41 -17.36 9.49 22.61
C ARG A 41 -18.61 10.21 22.11
N ASP A 42 -19.54 10.52 23.02
CA ASP A 42 -20.82 11.12 22.64
C ASP A 42 -20.63 12.53 22.07
N ALA A 43 -19.71 13.32 22.63
CA ALA A 43 -19.31 14.60 22.05
C ALA A 43 -18.70 14.44 20.65
N ALA A 44 -17.78 13.49 20.47
CA ALA A 44 -17.14 13.24 19.17
C ALA A 44 -18.11 12.73 18.09
N LEU A 45 -19.16 12.00 18.46
CA LEU A 45 -20.20 11.52 17.55
C LEU A 45 -21.25 12.58 17.21
N ALA A 46 -21.39 13.61 18.04
CA ALA A 46 -22.34 14.70 17.84
C ALA A 46 -21.74 15.90 17.08
N ASP A 47 -20.43 15.89 16.83
CA ASP A 47 -19.68 16.98 16.22
C ASP A 47 -19.20 16.59 14.81
N ASP A 48 -19.25 17.52 13.86
CA ASP A 48 -18.83 17.34 12.46
C ASP A 48 -17.36 17.72 12.21
N TYR A 49 -16.62 18.13 13.25
CA TYR A 49 -15.23 18.55 13.15
C TYR A 49 -14.37 17.57 12.34
N ALA A 50 -14.42 16.27 12.66
CA ALA A 50 -13.63 15.26 11.97
C ALA A 50 -14.00 15.13 10.48
N PHE A 51 -15.27 15.33 10.14
CA PHE A 51 -15.73 15.35 8.76
C PHE A 51 -15.13 16.54 8.01
N HIS A 52 -15.18 17.75 8.56
CA HIS A 52 -14.60 18.93 7.92
C HIS A 52 -13.09 18.86 7.76
N GLN A 53 -12.38 18.24 8.71
CA GLN A 53 -10.95 17.98 8.56
C GLN A 53 -10.67 17.01 7.41
N ALA A 54 -11.45 15.93 7.30
CA ALA A 54 -11.32 14.97 6.20
C ALA A 54 -11.67 15.61 4.85
N GLU A 55 -12.76 16.38 4.80
CA GLU A 55 -13.23 17.13 3.63
C GLU A 55 -12.15 18.07 3.10
N HIS A 56 -11.54 18.89 3.96
CA HIS A 56 -10.48 19.79 3.51
C HIS A 56 -9.27 19.01 2.95
N LEU A 57 -8.90 17.92 3.61
CA LEU A 57 -7.82 17.07 3.11
C LEU A 57 -8.18 16.45 1.75
N THR A 58 -9.39 15.94 1.55
CA THR A 58 -9.74 15.23 0.29
C THR A 58 -10.09 16.17 -0.85
N GLU A 59 -10.84 17.24 -0.59
CA GLU A 59 -11.39 18.12 -1.62
C GLU A 59 -10.48 19.30 -1.95
N ASN A 60 -9.78 19.89 -0.97
CA ASN A 60 -8.91 21.04 -1.19
C ASN A 60 -7.47 20.63 -1.49
N ILE A 61 -6.93 19.66 -0.72
CA ILE A 61 -5.53 19.22 -0.91
C ILE A 61 -5.43 18.08 -1.94
N GLY A 62 -6.36 17.13 -1.93
CA GLY A 62 -6.39 16.04 -2.90
C GLY A 62 -5.33 14.96 -2.66
N PRO A 63 -4.89 14.24 -3.71
CA PRO A 63 -3.95 13.12 -3.57
C PRO A 63 -2.60 13.53 -2.97
N ARG A 64 -2.12 12.76 -1.97
CA ARG A 64 -0.89 13.07 -1.21
C ARG A 64 0.20 11.99 -1.32
N PRO A 65 0.70 11.63 -2.52
CA PRO A 65 1.86 10.73 -2.63
C PRO A 65 3.08 11.27 -1.89
N SER A 66 3.96 10.38 -1.45
CA SER A 66 5.16 10.77 -0.73
C SER A 66 6.05 11.73 -1.54
N GLY A 67 6.50 12.81 -0.90
CA GLY A 67 7.32 13.85 -1.53
C GLY A 67 6.56 14.80 -2.47
N SER A 68 5.24 14.67 -2.61
CA SER A 68 4.43 15.62 -3.39
C SER A 68 4.24 16.96 -2.65
N ALA A 69 3.92 18.02 -3.41
CA ALA A 69 3.56 19.31 -2.83
C ALA A 69 2.31 19.21 -1.94
N GLN A 70 1.35 18.38 -2.34
CA GLN A 70 0.13 18.10 -1.60
C GLN A 70 0.41 17.42 -0.25
N ALA A 71 1.36 16.47 -0.20
CA ALA A 71 1.76 15.84 1.06
C ALA A 71 2.37 16.87 2.04
N LYS A 72 3.22 17.78 1.54
CA LYS A 72 3.76 18.89 2.34
C LYS A 72 2.65 19.82 2.84
N GLN A 73 1.74 20.22 1.96
CA GLN A 73 0.61 21.08 2.29
C GLN A 73 -0.30 20.45 3.35
N ALA A 74 -0.49 19.13 3.31
CA ALA A 74 -1.28 18.41 4.31
C ALA A 74 -0.63 18.44 5.70
N SER A 75 0.70 18.25 5.77
CA SER A 75 1.43 18.35 7.03
C SER A 75 1.35 19.76 7.62
N GLU A 76 1.49 20.78 6.79
CA GLU A 76 1.34 22.19 7.20
C GLU A 76 -0.08 22.49 7.68
N TYR A 77 -1.09 22.07 6.91
CA TYR A 77 -2.49 22.23 7.27
C TYR A 77 -2.81 21.61 8.64
N VAL A 78 -2.46 20.34 8.85
CA VAL A 78 -2.72 19.66 10.13
C VAL A 78 -1.97 20.34 11.27
N ALA A 79 -0.73 20.76 11.06
CA ALA A 79 0.03 21.49 12.06
C ALA A 79 -0.67 22.80 12.45
N ASP A 80 -1.20 23.53 11.48
CA ASP A 80 -1.94 24.76 11.74
C ASP A 80 -3.25 24.49 12.47
N GLN A 81 -4.03 23.48 12.08
CA GLN A 81 -5.27 23.12 12.80
C GLN A 81 -5.00 22.79 14.26
N LEU A 82 -3.93 22.03 14.55
CA LEU A 82 -3.54 21.70 15.91
C LEU A 82 -3.08 22.94 16.70
N ARG A 83 -2.38 23.89 16.07
CA ARG A 83 -2.03 25.17 16.71
C ARG A 83 -3.25 26.01 17.03
N HIS A 84 -4.27 26.03 16.16
CA HIS A 84 -5.53 26.75 16.42
C HIS A 84 -6.29 26.18 17.63
N LEU A 85 -6.11 24.89 17.93
CA LEU A 85 -6.63 24.26 19.15
C LEU A 85 -5.81 24.57 20.41
N GLY A 86 -4.75 25.39 20.29
CA GLY A 86 -3.89 25.78 21.41
C GLY A 86 -2.81 24.75 21.78
N LEU A 87 -2.53 23.77 20.91
CA LEU A 87 -1.50 22.76 21.15
C LEU A 87 -0.11 23.26 20.74
N GLU A 88 0.93 22.74 21.41
CA GLU A 88 2.31 22.89 20.97
C GLU A 88 2.60 21.93 19.80
N VAL A 89 3.02 22.47 18.66
CA VAL A 89 3.18 21.71 17.42
C VAL A 89 4.56 21.92 16.81
N ARG A 90 5.22 20.80 16.50
CA ARG A 90 6.51 20.73 15.81
C ARG A 90 6.41 19.87 14.56
N LEU A 91 6.99 20.35 13.46
CA LEU A 91 7.16 19.57 12.23
C LEU A 91 8.58 19.00 12.22
N GLU A 92 8.72 17.72 11.90
CA GLU A 92 10.01 17.04 11.77
C GLU A 92 10.33 16.80 10.30
N GLU A 93 11.51 17.23 9.87
CA GLU A 93 11.96 17.02 8.49
C GLU A 93 12.40 15.57 8.27
N LEU A 94 11.92 14.96 7.18
CA LEU A 94 12.32 13.61 6.80
C LEU A 94 12.61 13.50 5.29
N LYS A 95 13.57 12.63 4.95
CA LYS A 95 13.85 12.26 3.56
C LYS A 95 12.89 11.16 3.12
N VAL A 96 12.23 11.36 1.99
CA VAL A 96 11.28 10.41 1.42
C VAL A 96 11.65 10.02 0.00
N PRO A 97 11.34 8.78 -0.43
CA PRO A 97 11.39 8.45 -1.85
C PRO A 97 10.34 9.27 -2.61
N HIS A 98 10.75 9.82 -3.75
CA HIS A 98 9.87 10.59 -4.62
C HIS A 98 9.76 9.88 -5.97
N TRP A 99 8.64 9.19 -6.17
CA TRP A 99 8.31 8.54 -7.43
C TRP A 99 7.14 9.29 -8.07
N VAL A 100 7.31 9.70 -9.32
CA VAL A 100 6.29 10.40 -10.11
C VAL A 100 5.82 9.47 -11.20
N ARG A 101 4.50 9.24 -11.23
CA ARG A 101 3.85 8.46 -12.28
C ARG A 101 4.00 9.16 -13.62
N GLY A 102 4.45 8.42 -14.63
CA GLY A 102 4.53 8.89 -16.02
C GLY A 102 3.25 8.64 -16.81
N GLN A 103 3.36 8.72 -18.14
CA GLN A 103 2.28 8.29 -19.02
C GLN A 103 2.12 6.77 -18.98
N GLU A 104 0.87 6.32 -19.02
CA GLU A 104 0.52 4.90 -19.00
C GLU A 104 -0.57 4.61 -20.01
N SER A 105 -0.35 3.56 -20.81
CA SER A 105 -1.29 3.06 -21.80
C SER A 105 -0.98 1.60 -22.06
N ALA A 106 -2.02 0.79 -22.33
CA ALA A 106 -1.86 -0.58 -22.76
C ALA A 106 -3.01 -0.96 -23.70
N GLU A 107 -2.70 -1.83 -24.64
CA GLU A 107 -3.68 -2.35 -25.59
C GLU A 107 -3.41 -3.85 -25.83
N LEU A 108 -4.47 -4.60 -26.06
CA LEU A 108 -4.40 -5.95 -26.60
C LEU A 108 -4.36 -5.83 -28.13
N VAL A 109 -3.20 -6.12 -28.70
CA VAL A 109 -2.93 -5.92 -30.13
C VAL A 109 -3.15 -7.18 -30.97
N GLU A 110 -3.05 -8.37 -30.37
CA GLU A 110 -3.27 -9.65 -31.02
C GLU A 110 -4.04 -10.62 -30.10
N TYR A 111 -5.12 -11.23 -30.60
CA TYR A 111 -5.89 -12.23 -29.83
C TYR A 111 -6.75 -13.16 -30.72
N PRO A 112 -7.08 -14.38 -30.25
CA PRO A 112 -7.91 -15.31 -31.01
C PRO A 112 -9.29 -14.72 -31.36
N GLY A 113 -9.67 -14.82 -32.64
CA GLY A 113 -10.96 -14.31 -33.13
C GLY A 113 -11.01 -12.79 -33.34
N GLN A 114 -9.86 -12.11 -33.28
CA GLN A 114 -9.74 -10.69 -33.55
C GLN A 114 -10.12 -10.35 -35.00
N VAL A 115 -10.79 -9.21 -35.17
CA VAL A 115 -11.01 -8.58 -36.49
C VAL A 115 -9.68 -7.95 -36.94
N PRO A 116 -9.23 -8.16 -38.19
CA PRO A 116 -7.98 -7.60 -38.67
C PRO A 116 -7.85 -6.11 -38.37
N GLU A 117 -6.66 -5.70 -37.91
CA GLU A 117 -6.28 -4.29 -37.65
C GLU A 117 -7.06 -3.60 -36.52
N VAL A 118 -7.65 -4.36 -35.58
CA VAL A 118 -8.37 -3.79 -34.42
C VAL A 118 -7.66 -4.10 -33.10
N SER A 119 -7.23 -3.09 -32.34
CA SER A 119 -6.75 -3.27 -30.97
C SER A 119 -7.85 -3.04 -29.92
N GLN A 120 -7.66 -3.57 -28.71
CA GLN A 120 -8.53 -3.30 -27.57
C GLN A 120 -7.78 -2.52 -26.49
N LYS A 121 -8.29 -1.35 -26.12
CA LYS A 121 -7.74 -0.56 -25.01
C LYS A 121 -7.88 -1.29 -23.68
N ILE A 122 -6.81 -1.32 -22.90
CA ILE A 122 -6.79 -1.81 -21.52
C ILE A 122 -6.58 -0.62 -20.59
N VAL A 123 -7.46 -0.48 -19.59
CA VAL A 123 -7.28 0.50 -18.52
C VAL A 123 -6.23 -0.05 -17.58
N VAL A 124 -5.09 0.64 -17.48
CA VAL A 124 -3.95 0.21 -16.67
C VAL A 124 -3.47 1.35 -15.78
N THR A 125 -2.79 0.97 -14.71
CA THR A 125 -2.00 1.91 -13.93
C THR A 125 -0.69 1.26 -13.49
N ALA A 126 0.40 2.02 -13.55
CA ALA A 126 1.71 1.56 -13.09
C ALA A 126 1.72 1.32 -11.58
N LEU A 127 2.40 0.26 -11.16
CA LEU A 127 2.68 0.03 -9.75
C LEU A 127 3.71 1.05 -9.25
N GLY A 128 3.52 1.56 -8.04
CA GLY A 128 4.44 2.52 -7.43
C GLY A 128 5.86 1.96 -7.38
N GLY A 129 6.83 2.73 -7.90
CA GLY A 129 8.23 2.29 -8.00
C GLY A 129 8.58 1.54 -9.29
N SER A 130 7.63 1.29 -10.18
CA SER A 130 7.94 0.72 -11.50
C SER A 130 8.83 1.66 -12.33
N THR A 131 9.73 1.07 -13.12
CA THR A 131 10.51 1.78 -14.13
C THR A 131 9.68 2.00 -15.40
N ALA A 132 10.03 3.03 -16.17
CA ALA A 132 9.41 3.28 -17.47
C ALA A 132 9.81 2.22 -18.50
N THR A 133 8.92 1.95 -19.46
CA THR A 133 9.23 1.21 -20.68
C THR A 133 10.13 2.04 -21.61
N PRO A 134 10.79 1.43 -22.62
CA PRO A 134 11.40 2.17 -23.72
C PRO A 134 10.41 3.13 -24.39
N ALA A 135 10.94 4.14 -25.10
CA ALA A 135 10.12 5.18 -25.72
C ALA A 135 9.18 4.64 -26.81
N GLU A 136 9.61 3.59 -27.49
CA GLU A 136 8.86 2.82 -28.48
C GLU A 136 7.81 1.88 -27.87
N GLY A 137 7.75 1.77 -26.54
CA GLY A 137 6.87 0.85 -25.82
C GLY A 137 7.41 -0.58 -25.77
N VAL A 138 6.59 -1.50 -25.27
CA VAL A 138 6.88 -2.94 -25.24
C VAL A 138 5.67 -3.69 -25.77
N THR A 139 5.88 -4.46 -26.83
CA THR A 139 4.89 -5.42 -27.34
C THR A 139 5.47 -6.82 -27.19
N ALA A 140 4.77 -7.68 -26.44
CA ALA A 140 5.18 -9.04 -26.21
C ALA A 140 3.97 -9.94 -25.91
N GLU A 141 4.17 -11.25 -26.07
CA GLU A 141 3.17 -12.24 -25.68
C GLU A 141 2.89 -12.18 -24.18
N VAL A 142 1.63 -12.40 -23.80
CA VAL A 142 1.21 -12.44 -22.39
C VAL A 142 1.24 -13.89 -21.88
N VAL A 143 1.90 -14.09 -20.74
CA VAL A 143 1.84 -15.35 -19.97
C VAL A 143 1.03 -15.10 -18.72
N VAL A 144 -0.09 -15.80 -18.60
CA VAL A 144 -0.96 -15.72 -17.42
C VAL A 144 -0.50 -16.73 -16.38
N VAL A 145 -0.34 -16.28 -15.15
CA VAL A 145 -0.02 -17.11 -13.98
C VAL A 145 -0.93 -16.72 -12.83
N ARG A 146 -1.29 -17.65 -11.96
CA ARG A 146 -2.05 -17.34 -10.75
C ARG A 146 -1.18 -16.71 -9.69
N ASN A 147 0.02 -17.23 -9.47
CA ASN A 147 0.86 -16.81 -8.35
C ASN A 147 2.36 -17.00 -8.66
N PHE A 148 3.22 -16.61 -7.70
CA PHE A 148 4.66 -16.72 -7.85
C PHE A 148 5.17 -18.17 -7.93
N ALA A 149 4.48 -19.14 -7.32
CA ALA A 149 4.89 -20.55 -7.41
C ALA A 149 4.71 -21.06 -8.86
N GLU A 150 3.56 -20.79 -9.46
CA GLU A 150 3.30 -21.12 -10.87
C GLU A 150 4.30 -20.42 -11.81
N LEU A 151 4.60 -19.14 -11.57
CA LEU A 151 5.64 -18.43 -12.33
C LEU A 151 7.01 -19.12 -12.24
N ASN A 152 7.40 -19.58 -11.05
CA ASN A 152 8.67 -20.27 -10.84
C ASN A 152 8.69 -21.64 -11.54
N GLU A 153 7.58 -22.37 -11.54
CA GLU A 153 7.43 -23.65 -12.25
C GLU A 153 7.49 -23.51 -13.78
N LEU A 154 7.09 -22.35 -14.32
CA LEU A 154 7.22 -22.09 -15.76
C LEU A 154 8.68 -22.10 -16.22
N GLY A 155 9.59 -21.63 -15.37
CA GLY A 155 11.01 -21.54 -15.68
C GLY A 155 11.34 -20.45 -16.72
N ARG A 156 12.62 -20.04 -16.75
CA ARG A 156 13.07 -18.89 -17.55
C ARG A 156 12.74 -19.00 -19.04
N SER A 157 12.86 -20.20 -19.62
CA SER A 157 12.66 -20.43 -21.05
C SER A 157 11.26 -20.07 -21.53
N ARG A 158 10.24 -20.20 -20.68
CA ARG A 158 8.85 -19.88 -21.01
C ARG A 158 8.46 -18.44 -20.73
N VAL A 159 9.24 -17.71 -19.94
CA VAL A 159 8.89 -16.36 -19.43
C VAL A 159 9.73 -15.26 -20.05
N MET A 160 10.97 -15.56 -20.45
CA MET A 160 11.91 -14.56 -20.96
C MET A 160 11.35 -13.85 -22.20
N GLY A 161 11.29 -12.51 -22.14
CA GLY A 161 10.80 -11.67 -23.24
C GLY A 161 9.28 -11.54 -23.34
N LYS A 162 8.53 -12.08 -22.36
CA LYS A 162 7.05 -12.03 -22.32
C LYS A 162 6.55 -11.09 -21.22
N ILE A 163 5.30 -10.63 -21.33
CA ILE A 163 4.60 -9.89 -20.29
C ILE A 163 3.91 -10.89 -19.37
N VAL A 164 4.23 -10.87 -18.08
CA VAL A 164 3.61 -11.78 -17.10
C VAL A 164 2.37 -11.10 -16.51
N LEU A 165 1.20 -11.70 -16.70
CA LEU A 165 -0.05 -11.30 -16.08
C LEU A 165 -0.34 -12.19 -14.87
N PHE A 166 -0.38 -11.60 -13.68
CA PHE A 166 -0.83 -12.29 -12.48
C PHE A 166 -2.35 -12.22 -12.37
N ASP A 167 -3.02 -13.35 -12.63
CA ASP A 167 -4.46 -13.53 -12.44
C ASP A 167 -4.73 -14.22 -11.10
N PHE A 168 -4.40 -13.52 -10.01
CA PHE A 168 -4.70 -13.98 -8.66
C PHE A 168 -6.06 -13.43 -8.22
N PRO A 169 -6.96 -14.27 -7.68
CA PRO A 169 -8.27 -13.81 -7.23
C PRO A 169 -8.12 -12.78 -6.11
N PHE A 170 -8.85 -11.67 -6.24
CA PHE A 170 -8.93 -10.65 -5.21
C PHE A 170 -9.66 -11.21 -3.97
N ASP A 171 -8.97 -11.26 -2.82
CA ASP A 171 -9.56 -11.72 -1.55
C ASP A 171 -10.34 -10.58 -0.91
N THR A 172 -11.67 -10.59 -1.09
CA THR A 172 -12.58 -9.55 -0.58
C THR A 172 -12.56 -9.43 0.95
N ARG A 173 -12.16 -10.48 1.68
CA ARG A 173 -12.07 -10.44 3.15
C ARG A 173 -10.85 -9.69 3.66
N LYS A 174 -9.83 -9.47 2.81
CA LYS A 174 -8.66 -8.65 3.16
C LYS A 174 -8.87 -7.17 2.91
N ALA A 175 -9.96 -6.83 2.21
CA ALA A 175 -10.31 -5.45 1.84
C ALA A 175 -11.42 -4.84 2.70
N ALA A 176 -12.10 -5.66 3.51
CA ALA A 176 -13.11 -5.25 4.49
C ALA A 176 -12.47 -5.14 5.88
#